data_AF-A0A6B3I920-F1
#
_entry.id   AF-A0A6B3I920-F1
#
_cell.length_a   1.000
_cell.length_b   1.000
_cell.length_c   1.000
_cell.angle_alpha   90.00
_cell.angle_beta   90.00
_cell.angle_gamma   90.00
#
_symmetry.space_group_name_H-M   'P 1'
#
loop_
_entity.id
_entity.type
_entity.pdbx_description
1 polymer ?
#
loop_
_entity_poly.entity_id
_entity_poly.type
_entity_poly.pdbx_seq_one_letter_code
_entity_poly.pdbx_strand_id
1 'polypeptide(L)'
;AGLPDLLGRSLRTTRRPDALKIAVTLQALGRTGLADLIDRTLATAHRLADLITKTPTLDLYDRPTISTVLFRPTGTDDHTVATLRRTLLNRGHAVLGRAHAEGRLWLK
;
A
#
# COMPACT_ATOMS: atom_id res chain seq x y z
N ALA A 1 -23.50 -2.67 36.90
CA ALA A 1 -23.08 -1.47 36.14
C ALA A 1 -23.43 -1.72 34.68
N GLY A 2 -24.42 -1.02 34.11
CA GLY A 2 -24.95 -1.24 32.76
C GLY A 2 -23.96 -0.82 31.65
N LEU A 3 -22.74 -1.34 31.70
CA LEU A 3 -21.73 -1.09 30.68
C LEU A 3 -22.08 -1.90 29.43
N PRO A 4 -22.03 -1.29 28.23
CA PRO A 4 -22.34 -1.99 27.00
C PRO A 4 -21.32 -3.12 26.78
N ASP A 5 -21.81 -4.35 26.73
CA ASP A 5 -21.00 -5.49 26.33
C ASP A 5 -20.80 -5.51 24.80
N LEU A 6 -19.67 -6.09 24.38
CA LEU A 6 -19.26 -6.19 23.00
C LEU A 6 -19.30 -7.65 22.48
N LEU A 7 -19.71 -8.65 23.26
CA LEU A 7 -19.72 -10.08 22.84
C LEU A 7 -20.67 -10.31 21.66
N GLY A 8 -21.87 -9.74 21.71
CA GLY A 8 -22.87 -9.89 20.63
C GLY A 8 -22.52 -9.16 19.31
N ARG A 9 -21.41 -8.42 19.27
CA ARG A 9 -20.97 -7.62 18.10
C ARG A 9 -19.81 -8.25 17.34
N SER A 10 -19.41 -9.45 17.73
CA SER A 10 -18.20 -10.10 17.24
C SER A 10 -18.33 -11.61 17.34
N LEU A 11 -17.78 -12.33 16.36
CA LEU A 11 -17.68 -13.80 16.41
C LEU A 11 -16.69 -14.29 17.49
N ARG A 12 -15.83 -13.41 18.01
CA ARG A 12 -14.86 -13.73 19.07
C ARG A 12 -15.42 -13.39 20.44
N THR A 13 -15.25 -14.32 21.38
CA THR A 13 -15.50 -14.14 22.82
C THR A 13 -14.37 -13.29 23.45
N THR A 14 -13.18 -13.87 23.66
CA THR A 14 -12.00 -13.16 24.15
C THR A 14 -11.31 -12.39 23.02
N ARG A 15 -10.97 -11.12 23.26
CA ARG A 15 -10.29 -10.24 22.29
C ARG A 15 -9.15 -9.48 22.94
N ARG A 16 -8.10 -9.21 22.16
CA ARG A 16 -7.00 -8.33 22.56
C ARG A 16 -7.49 -6.87 22.59
N PRO A 17 -6.93 -6.00 23.43
CA PRO A 17 -7.32 -4.59 23.52
C PRO A 17 -6.72 -3.76 22.37
N ASP A 18 -7.02 -4.11 21.12
CA ASP A 18 -6.45 -3.43 19.94
C ASP A 18 -6.87 -1.95 19.83
N ALA A 19 -7.96 -1.55 20.50
CA ALA A 19 -8.39 -0.16 20.60
C ALA A 19 -7.33 0.74 21.27
N LEU A 20 -6.49 0.19 22.17
CA LEU A 20 -5.44 0.98 22.83
C LEU A 20 -4.42 1.52 21.82
N LYS A 21 -4.08 0.74 20.79
CA LYS A 21 -3.16 1.19 19.72
C LYS A 21 -3.75 2.38 18.98
N ILE A 22 -5.05 2.33 18.67
CA ILE A 22 -5.77 3.41 17.99
C ILE A 22 -5.85 4.65 18.89
N ALA A 23 -6.22 4.49 20.16
CA ALA A 23 -6.33 5.59 21.12
C ALA A 23 -5.00 6.32 21.32
N VAL A 24 -3.90 5.58 21.54
CA VAL A 24 -2.56 6.16 21.70
C VAL A 24 -2.11 6.87 20.44
N THR A 25 -2.36 6.30 19.25
CA THR A 25 -2.03 6.94 17.97
C THR A 25 -2.79 8.25 17.79
N LEU A 26 -4.10 8.25 18.06
CA LEU A 26 -4.94 9.44 17.96
C LEU A 26 -4.56 10.52 18.98
N GLN A 27 -4.20 10.11 20.20
CA GLN A 27 -3.75 11.04 21.24
C GLN A 27 -2.39 11.66 20.89
N ALA A 28 -1.47 10.88 20.31
CA ALA A 28 -0.13 11.35 19.95
C ALA A 28 -0.11 12.25 18.70
N LEU A 29 -0.88 11.90 17.66
CA LEU A 29 -0.84 12.59 16.36
C LEU A 29 -1.99 13.58 16.16
N GLY A 30 -3.10 13.39 16.88
CA GLY A 30 -4.36 14.07 16.57
C GLY A 30 -4.87 13.72 15.17
N ARG A 31 -5.94 14.41 14.76
CA ARG A 31 -6.51 14.26 13.42
C ARG A 31 -5.59 14.87 12.35
N THR A 32 -5.02 16.04 12.63
CA THR A 32 -4.13 16.75 11.69
C THR A 32 -2.86 15.95 11.42
N GLY A 33 -2.19 15.41 12.45
CA GLY A 33 -0.98 14.62 12.23
C GLY A 33 -1.23 13.33 11.45
N LEU A 34 -2.40 12.70 11.62
CA LEU A 34 -2.81 11.57 10.78
C LEU A 34 -3.08 11.99 9.33
N ALA A 35 -3.79 13.11 9.12
CA ALA A 35 -4.02 13.65 7.78
C ALA A 35 -2.69 13.95 7.07
N ASP A 36 -1.75 14.60 7.75
CA ASP A 36 -0.43 14.92 7.20
C ASP A 36 0.35 13.66 6.77
N LEU A 37 0.25 12.56 7.53
CA LEU A 37 0.88 11.28 7.17
C LEU A 37 0.26 10.68 5.91
N ILE A 38 -1.06 10.75 5.78
CA ILE A 38 -1.80 10.29 4.60
C ILE A 38 -1.40 11.13 3.39
N ASP A 39 -1.46 12.46 3.51
CA ASP A 39 -1.16 13.39 2.41
C ASP A 39 0.27 13.23 1.89
N ARG A 40 1.26 13.06 2.78
CA ARG A 40 2.64 12.74 2.38
C ARG A 40 2.74 11.44 1.60
N THR A 41 1.97 10.43 2.01
CA THR A 41 1.96 9.12 1.35
C THR A 41 1.33 9.23 -0.04
N LEU A 42 0.22 9.96 -0.18
CA LEU A 42 -0.43 10.22 -1.46
C LEU A 42 0.47 11.04 -2.40
N ALA A 43 1.07 12.11 -1.90
CA ALA A 43 2.01 12.92 -2.65
C ALA A 43 3.20 12.09 -3.18
N THR A 44 3.68 11.14 -2.38
CA THR A 44 4.75 10.21 -2.81
C THR A 44 4.28 9.26 -3.90
N ALA A 45 3.07 8.70 -3.79
CA ALA A 45 2.49 7.84 -4.83
C ALA A 45 2.28 8.60 -6.15
N HIS A 46 1.78 9.84 -6.09
CA HIS A 46 1.65 10.72 -7.26
C HIS A 46 2.98 11.06 -7.88
N ARG A 47 4.00 11.39 -7.07
CA ARG A 47 5.35 11.66 -7.56
C ARG A 47 5.95 10.44 -8.26
N LEU A 48 5.78 9.23 -7.69
CA LEU A 48 6.25 8.01 -8.33
C LEU A 48 5.55 7.76 -9.67
N ALA A 49 4.23 7.94 -9.73
CA ALA A 49 3.47 7.85 -10.98
C ALA A 49 3.98 8.86 -12.02
N ASP A 50 4.26 10.10 -11.63
CA ASP A 50 4.84 11.11 -12.53
C ASP A 50 6.21 10.72 -13.08
N LEU A 51 7.06 10.10 -12.24
CA LEU A 51 8.37 9.60 -12.67
C LEU A 51 8.23 8.42 -13.65
N ILE A 52 7.28 7.51 -13.41
CA ILE A 52 7.00 6.38 -14.29
C ILE A 52 6.50 6.88 -15.64
N THR A 53 5.51 7.77 -15.68
CA THR A 53 4.98 8.33 -16.93
C THR A 53 6.04 9.05 -17.76
N LYS A 54 7.06 9.63 -17.11
CA LYS A 54 8.20 10.28 -17.79
C LYS A 54 9.31 9.31 -18.23
N THR A 55 9.21 8.03 -17.87
CA THR A 55 10.22 7.01 -18.16
C THR A 55 9.72 6.09 -19.28
N PRO A 56 10.21 6.20 -20.53
CA PRO A 56 9.65 5.48 -21.68
C PRO A 56 9.73 3.96 -21.63
N THR A 57 10.55 3.41 -20.73
CA THR A 57 10.72 1.96 -20.53
C THR A 57 9.78 1.39 -19.47
N LEU A 58 8.91 2.22 -18.88
CA LEU A 58 7.94 1.81 -17.87
C LEU A 58 6.52 2.19 -18.29
N ASP A 59 5.60 1.25 -18.11
CA ASP A 59 4.16 1.47 -18.23
C ASP A 59 3.57 1.70 -16.84
N LEU A 60 2.82 2.79 -16.68
CA LEU A 60 1.93 3.01 -15.54
C LEU A 60 0.57 2.38 -15.85
N TYR A 61 -0.02 1.66 -14.89
CA TYR A 61 -1.37 1.11 -15.05
C TYR A 61 -2.42 2.23 -15.13
N ASP A 62 -2.45 3.09 -14.11
CA ASP A 62 -3.32 4.26 -14.02
C ASP A 62 -2.77 5.25 -12.97
N ARG A 63 -3.28 6.48 -12.95
CA ARG A 63 -2.98 7.46 -11.89
C ARG A 63 -3.49 6.93 -10.54
N PRO A 64 -2.64 6.86 -9.50
CA PRO A 64 -3.08 6.29 -8.23
C PRO A 64 -4.09 7.20 -7.53
N THR A 65 -5.21 6.62 -7.10
CA THR A 65 -6.24 7.30 -6.29
C THR A 65 -5.92 7.29 -4.80
N ILE A 66 -5.09 6.33 -4.36
CA ILE A 66 -4.59 6.19 -2.99
C ILE A 66 -3.05 6.04 -3.00
N SER A 67 -2.47 5.29 -2.07
CA SER A 67 -1.01 5.15 -1.91
C SER A 67 -0.34 4.08 -2.78
N THR A 68 -1.09 3.35 -3.60
CA THR A 68 -0.58 2.20 -4.36
C THR A 68 -0.37 2.57 -5.82
N VAL A 69 0.85 2.35 -6.33
CA VAL A 69 1.21 2.59 -7.74
C VAL A 69 1.47 1.26 -8.42
N LEU A 70 0.76 0.99 -9.50
CA LEU A 70 0.97 -0.21 -10.31
C LEU A 70 1.73 0.14 -11.58
N PHE A 71 2.87 -0.51 -11.79
CA PHE A 71 3.72 -0.26 -12.96
C PHE A 71 4.45 -1.52 -13.40
N ARG A 72 4.97 -1.50 -14.63
CA ARG A 72 5.76 -2.59 -15.18
C ARG A 72 6.74 -2.08 -16.24
N PRO A 73 7.81 -2.81 -16.55
CA PRO A 73 8.59 -2.54 -17.75
C PRO A 73 7.75 -2.75 -19.02
N THR A 74 7.90 -1.84 -19.98
CA THR A 74 7.21 -1.87 -21.26
C THR A 74 7.61 -3.10 -22.07
N GLY A 75 6.65 -3.69 -22.80
CA GLY A 75 6.90 -4.82 -23.72
C GLY A 75 7.41 -6.11 -23.09
N THR A 76 7.42 -6.20 -21.76
CA THR A 76 7.99 -7.33 -21.02
C THR A 76 6.90 -8.34 -20.65
N ASP A 77 7.21 -9.64 -20.63
CA ASP A 77 6.29 -10.69 -20.16
C ASP A 77 6.21 -10.78 -18.63
N ASP A 78 5.19 -11.48 -18.13
CA ASP A 78 4.96 -11.59 -16.69
C ASP A 78 6.04 -12.42 -15.97
N HIS A 79 6.70 -13.35 -16.68
CA HIS A 79 7.81 -14.12 -16.12
C HIS A 79 8.99 -13.22 -15.78
N THR A 80 9.34 -12.32 -16.69
CA THR A 80 10.43 -11.36 -16.55
C THR A 80 10.11 -10.33 -15.48
N VAL A 81 8.86 -9.83 -15.40
CA VAL A 81 8.41 -8.97 -14.28
C VAL A 81 8.60 -9.68 -12.93
N ALA A 82 8.20 -10.95 -12.83
CA ALA A 82 8.38 -11.73 -11.61
C ALA A 82 9.86 -11.94 -11.27
N THR A 83 10.71 -12.16 -12.27
CA THR A 83 12.17 -12.30 -12.11
C THR A 83 12.81 -11.00 -11.67
N LEU A 84 12.48 -9.87 -12.31
CA LEU A 84 12.94 -8.53 -11.91
C LEU A 84 12.66 -8.26 -10.44
N ARG A 85 11.43 -8.52 -9.99
CA ARG A 85 11.05 -8.34 -8.59
C ARG A 85 11.90 -9.17 -7.62
N ARG A 86 12.11 -10.46 -7.93
CA ARG A 86 12.95 -11.33 -7.11
C ARG A 86 14.40 -10.84 -7.09
N THR A 87 14.92 -10.40 -8.23
CA THR A 87 16.28 -9.86 -8.33
C THR A 87 16.45 -8.60 -7.49
N LEU A 88 15.49 -7.67 -7.55
CA LEU A 88 15.50 -6.45 -6.72
C LEU A 88 15.49 -6.78 -5.22
N LEU A 89 14.68 -7.75 -4.80
CA LEU A 89 14.63 -8.23 -3.42
C LEU A 89 15.93 -8.88 -2.99
N ASN A 90 16.43 -9.85 -3.78
CA ASN A 90 17.63 -10.62 -3.44
C ASN A 90 18.90 -9.77 -3.41
N ARG A 91 18.95 -8.69 -4.21
CA ARG A 91 20.04 -7.71 -4.19
C ARG A 91 19.86 -6.62 -3.13
N GLY A 92 18.74 -6.62 -2.39
CA GLY A 92 18.46 -5.61 -1.37
C GLY A 92 18.17 -4.20 -1.93
N HIS A 93 17.85 -4.08 -3.22
CA HIS A 93 17.58 -2.78 -3.84
C HIS A 93 16.16 -2.27 -3.56
N ALA A 94 15.17 -3.17 -3.60
CA ALA A 94 13.77 -2.82 -3.33
C ALA A 94 12.95 -4.05 -2.97
N VAL A 95 11.95 -3.83 -2.10
CA VAL A 95 10.90 -4.82 -1.80
C VAL A 95 9.62 -4.37 -2.49
N LEU A 96 9.23 -5.07 -3.55
CA LEU A 96 8.01 -4.78 -4.29
C LEU A 96 6.98 -5.90 -4.13
N GLY A 97 5.72 -5.51 -3.98
CA GLY A 97 4.57 -6.37 -4.11
C GLY A 97 4.30 -6.78 -5.56
N ARG A 98 3.19 -7.48 -5.77
CA ARG A 98 2.65 -7.81 -7.09
C ARG A 98 1.14 -7.71 -7.06
N ALA A 99 0.56 -7.37 -8.20
CA ALA A 99 -0.87 -7.45 -8.45
C ALA A 99 -1.12 -8.01 -9.85
N HIS A 100 -2.25 -8.69 -10.04
CA HIS A 100 -2.75 -9.00 -11.38
C HIS A 100 -3.87 -8.01 -11.70
N ALA A 101 -3.79 -7.39 -12.87
CA ALA A 101 -4.81 -6.47 -13.39
C ALA A 101 -4.80 -6.55 -14.92
N GLU A 102 -5.98 -6.58 -15.54
CA GLU A 102 -6.16 -6.70 -17.00
C GLU A 102 -5.37 -7.87 -17.61
N GLY A 103 -5.43 -9.05 -16.97
CA GLY A 103 -4.75 -10.27 -17.43
C GLY A 103 -3.22 -10.23 -17.37
N ARG A 104 -2.65 -9.22 -16.69
CA ARG A 104 -1.22 -8.93 -16.68
C ARG A 104 -0.66 -8.80 -15.25
N LEU A 105 0.60 -9.18 -15.05
CA LEU A 105 1.31 -9.01 -13.78
C LEU A 105 1.95 -7.62 -13.67
N TRP A 106 1.72 -6.94 -12.54
CA TRP A 106 2.24 -5.61 -12.24
C TRP A 106 3.10 -5.62 -10.98
N LEU A 107 4.11 -4.74 -10.94
CA LEU A 107 4.82 -4.40 -9.71
C LEU A 107 3.95 -3.45 -8.88
N LYS A 108 4.08 -3.56 -7.56
CA LYS A 108 3.35 -2.75 -6.59
C LYS A 108 4.27 -2.28 -5.48
#